data_AF-A0A6G7X9M6-F1
#
_entry.id   AF-A0A6G7X9M6-F1
#
_cell.length_a   1.000
_cell.length_b   1.000
_cell.length_c   1.000
_cell.angle_alpha   90.00
_cell.angle_beta   90.00
_cell.angle_gamma   90.00
#
_symmetry.space_group_name_H-M   'P 1'
#
loop_
_entity.id
_entity.type
_entity.pdbx_description
1 polymer ?
#
loop_
_entity_poly.entity_id
_entity_poly.type
_entity_poly.pdbx_seq_one_letter_code
_entity_poly.pdbx_strand_id
1 'polypeptide(L)'
;MPASAARHFIKITGVRAERLQDITEEDCFREGITDCDYGGMQCFVYGLQKGLFFDELGTTPIKAYAALIDKINGKGTWDSNPYVWVYDYELNEKSKLTI
;
A
#
# COMPACT_ATOMS: atom_id res chain seq x y z
N MET A 1 -4.69 -17.27 -15.95
CA MET A 1 -3.86 -17.73 -14.81
C MET A 1 -4.63 -18.82 -14.08
N PRO A 2 -4.12 -20.06 -13.96
CA PRO A 2 -4.83 -21.16 -13.29
C PRO A 2 -4.85 -20.97 -11.77
N ALA A 3 -5.87 -21.52 -11.09
CA ALA A 3 -6.02 -21.46 -9.63
C ALA A 3 -4.78 -21.98 -8.88
N SER A 4 -4.08 -22.97 -9.44
CA SER A 4 -2.84 -23.54 -8.89
C SER A 4 -1.67 -22.55 -8.84
N ALA A 5 -1.64 -21.57 -9.74
CA ALA A 5 -0.58 -20.56 -9.83
C ALA A 5 -0.89 -19.27 -9.04
N ALA A 6 -2.12 -19.11 -8.53
CA ALA A 6 -2.48 -17.98 -7.66
C ALA A 6 -1.61 -17.97 -6.41
N ARG A 7 -1.07 -16.82 -5.99
CA ARG A 7 -0.34 -16.72 -4.72
C ARG A 7 -1.32 -16.73 -3.54
N HIS A 8 -2.40 -15.96 -3.66
CA HIS A 8 -3.45 -15.81 -2.66
C HIS A 8 -4.83 -15.84 -3.31
N PHE A 9 -5.83 -16.26 -2.55
CA PHE A 9 -7.24 -16.06 -2.87
C PHE A 9 -7.78 -14.99 -1.94
N ILE A 10 -8.33 -13.92 -2.51
CA ILE A 10 -8.93 -12.83 -1.75
C ILE A 10 -10.44 -12.88 -1.88
N LYS A 11 -11.15 -12.64 -0.78
CA LYS A 11 -12.58 -12.40 -0.76
C LYS A 11 -12.80 -10.93 -0.44
N ILE A 12 -13.38 -10.18 -1.38
CA ILE A 12 -13.73 -8.78 -1.17
C ILE A 12 -14.94 -8.74 -0.21
N THR A 13 -14.81 -7.96 0.87
CA THR A 13 -15.84 -7.78 1.90
C THR A 13 -16.48 -6.39 1.83
N GLY A 14 -15.81 -5.41 1.21
CA GLY A 14 -16.31 -4.06 1.03
C GLY A 14 -15.73 -3.39 -0.21
N VAL A 15 -16.52 -2.53 -0.86
CA VAL A 15 -16.10 -1.67 -1.98
C VAL A 15 -16.72 -0.30 -1.79
N ARG A 16 -15.89 0.75 -1.80
CA ARG A 16 -16.35 2.13 -1.65
C ARG A 16 -15.47 3.11 -2.43
N ALA A 17 -16.04 4.26 -2.78
CA ALA A 17 -15.31 5.34 -3.42
C ALA A 17 -14.98 6.42 -2.38
N GLU A 18 -13.71 6.77 -2.27
CA GLU A 18 -13.20 7.79 -1.32
C GLU A 18 -12.26 8.75 -2.04
N ARG A 19 -12.01 9.94 -1.46
CA ARG A 19 -10.95 10.80 -1.97
C ARG A 19 -9.60 10.25 -1.56
N LEU A 20 -8.63 10.33 -2.46
CA LEU A 20 -7.27 9.86 -2.21
C LEU A 20 -6.65 10.45 -0.92
N GLN A 21 -6.91 11.73 -0.64
CA GLN A 21 -6.38 12.42 0.54
C GLN A 21 -7.19 12.17 1.83
N ASP A 22 -8.30 11.43 1.77
CA ASP A 22 -9.08 11.04 2.96
C ASP A 22 -8.43 9.84 3.70
N ILE A 23 -7.30 9.32 3.18
CA ILE A 23 -6.56 8.20 3.76
C ILE A 23 -6.01 8.52 5.17
N THR A 24 -6.12 7.57 6.09
CA THR A 24 -5.57 7.69 7.46
C THR A 24 -4.13 7.19 7.56
N GLU A 25 -3.44 7.49 8.66
CA GLU A 25 -2.10 6.95 8.89
C GLU A 25 -2.11 5.42 9.01
N GLU A 26 -3.14 4.87 9.67
CA GLU A 26 -3.34 3.43 9.80
C GLU A 26 -3.56 2.76 8.44
N ASP A 27 -4.29 3.42 7.53
CA ASP A 27 -4.46 2.95 6.16
C ASP A 27 -3.11 2.97 5.41
N CYS A 28 -2.30 4.02 5.56
CA CYS A 28 -0.98 4.08 4.93
C CYS A 28 -0.12 2.86 5.31
N PHE A 29 -0.13 2.46 6.57
CA PHE A 29 0.59 1.25 7.01
C PHE A 29 0.01 -0.03 6.41
N ARG A 30 -1.32 -0.14 6.28
CA ARG A 30 -1.98 -1.30 5.65
C ARG A 30 -1.70 -1.39 4.15
N GLU A 31 -1.52 -0.26 3.48
CA GLU A 31 -1.10 -0.17 2.07
C GLU A 31 0.39 -0.49 1.85
N GLY A 32 1.17 -0.64 2.93
CA GLY A 32 2.57 -1.07 2.87
C GLY A 32 3.59 0.04 3.08
N ILE A 33 3.18 1.20 3.64
CA ILE A 33 4.13 2.12 4.27
C ILE A 33 4.67 1.46 5.54
N THR A 34 5.96 1.59 5.79
CA THR A 34 6.63 1.05 6.98
C THR A 34 7.42 2.17 7.66
N ASP A 35 7.45 2.16 8.98
CA ASP A 35 8.33 3.02 9.75
C ASP A 35 9.76 2.47 9.78
N CYS A 36 10.73 3.38 9.72
CA CYS A 36 12.14 3.07 9.79
C CYS A 36 12.83 4.02 10.75
N ASP A 37 13.87 3.51 11.43
CA ASP A 37 14.83 4.35 12.13
C ASP A 37 16.10 4.44 11.28
N TYR A 38 16.43 5.66 10.86
CA TYR A 38 17.68 5.96 10.17
C TYR A 38 18.54 6.88 11.03
N GLY A 39 19.42 6.27 11.84
CA GLY A 39 20.40 7.01 12.64
C GLY A 39 19.78 7.87 13.76
N GLY A 40 18.67 7.43 14.35
CA GLY A 40 17.92 8.15 15.37
C GLY A 40 16.83 9.07 14.82
N MET A 41 16.62 9.08 13.50
CA MET A 41 15.55 9.82 12.84
C MET A 41 14.47 8.86 12.37
N GLN A 42 13.24 9.06 12.85
CA GLN A 42 12.08 8.32 12.38
C GLN A 42 11.75 8.74 10.94
N CYS A 43 11.61 7.75 10.07
CA CYS A 43 11.27 7.90 8.66
C CYS A 43 10.14 6.95 8.27
N PHE A 44 9.44 7.29 7.19
CA PHE A 44 8.40 6.43 6.60
C PHE A 44 8.71 6.16 5.14
N VAL A 45 8.61 4.90 4.75
CA VAL A 45 9.10 4.39 3.46
C VAL A 45 8.17 3.33 2.89
N TYR A 46 8.22 3.16 1.58
CA TYR A 46 7.53 2.10 0.85
C TYR A 46 8.56 1.18 0.17
N GLY A 47 8.23 -0.12 0.06
CA GLY A 47 9.01 -1.06 -0.76
C GLY A 47 10.33 -1.58 -0.16
N LEU A 48 10.56 -1.41 1.15
CA LEU A 48 11.77 -1.96 1.78
C LEU A 48 11.74 -3.49 1.85
N GLN A 49 12.63 -4.14 1.09
CA GLN A 49 13.42 -5.25 1.61
C GLN A 49 14.68 -4.67 2.26
N LYS A 50 15.02 -5.18 3.46
CA LYS A 50 16.21 -4.79 4.23
C LYS A 50 17.43 -4.51 3.34
N GLY A 51 17.84 -3.25 3.23
CA GLY A 51 19.20 -2.87 2.81
C GLY A 51 19.38 -2.13 1.48
N LEU A 52 18.32 -1.69 0.77
CA LEU A 52 18.50 -0.99 -0.51
C LEU A 52 17.63 0.28 -0.63
N PHE A 53 18.33 1.38 -0.94
CA PHE A 53 17.95 2.67 -1.53
C PHE A 53 16.59 3.30 -1.16
N PHE A 54 16.68 4.46 -0.50
CA PHE A 54 15.56 5.35 -0.20
C PHE A 54 15.21 6.16 -1.46
N ASP A 55 14.08 5.88 -2.11
CA ASP A 55 13.64 6.70 -3.24
C ASP A 55 12.93 7.99 -2.80
N GLU A 56 12.25 8.00 -1.65
CA GLU A 56 11.66 9.20 -1.05
C GLU A 56 11.29 8.95 0.41
N LEU A 57 11.83 9.75 1.33
CA LEU A 57 11.51 9.69 2.76
C LEU A 57 10.31 10.59 3.04
N GLY A 58 9.21 10.01 3.52
CA GLY A 58 8.14 10.78 4.14
C GLY A 58 8.50 11.14 5.58
N THR A 59 8.26 12.38 6.00
CA THR A 59 8.33 12.75 7.43
C THR A 59 7.13 12.22 8.22
N THR A 60 6.07 11.82 7.52
CA THR A 60 4.84 11.20 8.07
C THR A 60 4.40 10.06 7.15
N PRO A 61 3.58 9.10 7.63
CA PRO A 61 3.07 8.01 6.80
C PRO A 61 2.35 8.51 5.55
N ILE A 62 1.52 9.55 5.71
CA ILE A 62 0.77 10.17 4.61
C ILE A 62 1.70 10.75 3.55
N LYS A 63 2.80 11.39 3.94
CA LYS A 63 3.77 11.92 2.95
C LYS A 63 4.50 10.81 2.20
N ALA A 64 4.83 9.71 2.89
CA ALA A 64 5.43 8.55 2.23
C ALA A 64 4.45 7.91 1.24
N TYR A 65 3.16 7.85 1.61
CA TYR A 65 2.10 7.39 0.72
C TYR A 65 1.89 8.33 -0.48
N ALA A 66 1.87 9.64 -0.26
CA ALA A 66 1.78 10.64 -1.33
C ALA A 66 2.91 10.49 -2.36
N ALA A 67 4.15 10.35 -1.88
CA ALA A 67 5.34 10.07 -2.69
C ALA A 67 5.19 8.77 -3.50
N LEU A 68 4.74 7.69 -2.86
CA LEU A 68 4.45 6.42 -3.53
C LEU A 68 3.43 6.59 -4.67
N ILE A 69 2.31 7.27 -4.38
CA ILE A 69 1.23 7.47 -5.35
C ILE A 69 1.71 8.24 -6.57
N ASP A 70 2.44 9.34 -6.36
CA ASP A 70 3.00 10.11 -7.46
C ASP A 70 4.04 9.33 -8.26
N LYS A 71 4.82 8.46 -7.60
CA LYS A 71 5.78 7.57 -8.29
C LYS A 71 5.10 6.54 -9.18
N ILE A 72 4.02 5.91 -8.73
CA ILE A 72 3.37 4.80 -9.49
C ILE A 72 2.33 5.29 -10.49
N ASN A 73 1.67 6.43 -10.24
CA ASN A 73 0.58 6.95 -11.08
C ASN A 73 0.97 8.20 -11.87
N GLY A 74 2.15 8.78 -11.58
CA GLY A 74 2.64 10.00 -12.20
C GLY A 74 2.51 11.21 -11.26
N LYS A 75 3.49 12.11 -11.38
CA LYS A 75 3.60 13.31 -10.54
C LYS A 75 2.32 14.15 -10.58
N GLY A 76 1.86 14.60 -9.40
CA GLY A 76 0.66 15.42 -9.24
C GLY A 76 -0.64 14.62 -9.11
N THR A 77 -0.56 13.28 -9.07
CA THR A 77 -1.73 12.44 -8.78
C THR A 77 -2.23 12.71 -7.36
N TRP A 78 -1.32 12.76 -6.38
CA TRP A 78 -1.65 13.09 -5.01
C TRP A 78 -2.36 14.44 -4.90
N ASP A 79 -1.80 15.48 -5.53
CA ASP A 79 -2.33 16.85 -5.49
C ASP A 79 -3.70 16.96 -6.17
N SER A 80 -3.94 16.19 -7.24
CA SER A 80 -5.24 16.19 -7.93
C SER A 80 -6.39 15.61 -7.10
N ASN A 81 -6.06 14.90 -6.01
CA ASN A 81 -6.99 14.29 -5.07
C ASN A 81 -8.16 13.56 -5.76
N PRO A 82 -7.89 12.56 -6.62
CA PRO A 82 -8.91 11.86 -7.38
C PRO A 82 -9.78 11.00 -6.45
N TYR A 83 -10.94 10.57 -6.97
CA TYR A 83 -11.67 9.47 -6.36
C TYR A 83 -10.94 8.14 -6.62
N VAL A 84 -10.77 7.35 -5.59
CA VAL A 84 -10.19 6.01 -5.63
C VAL A 84 -11.19 4.98 -5.12
N TRP A 85 -11.05 3.75 -5.57
CA TRP A 85 -11.80 2.62 -5.04
C TRP A 85 -11.01 1.98 -3.91
N VAL A 86 -11.64 1.90 -2.74
CA VAL A 86 -11.08 1.22 -1.57
C VAL A 86 -11.76 -0.12 -1.42
N TYR A 87 -10.94 -1.15 -1.20
CA TYR A 87 -11.37 -2.54 -1.08
C TYR A 87 -11.02 -3.07 0.30
N ASP A 88 -12.03 -3.50 1.04
CA ASP A 88 -11.81 -4.34 2.21
C ASP A 88 -11.82 -5.80 1.75
N TYR A 89 -10.89 -6.60 2.24
CA TYR A 89 -10.79 -8.01 1.85
C TYR A 89 -10.27 -8.91 2.97
N GLU A 90 -10.58 -10.19 2.83
CA GLU A 90 -10.07 -11.28 3.65
C GLU A 90 -9.26 -12.25 2.79
N LEU A 91 -8.21 -12.84 3.36
CA LEU A 91 -7.45 -13.91 2.71
C LEU A 91 -8.14 -15.24 2.95
N ASN A 92 -8.50 -15.93 1.87
CA ASN A 92 -8.97 -17.30 1.93
C ASN A 92 -7.79 -18.28 1.91
N GLU A 93 -7.94 -19.39 2.63
CA GLU A 93 -7.01 -20.49 2.52
C GLU A 93 -7.03 -21.05 1.10
N LYS A 94 -5.84 -21.40 0.58
CA LYS A 94 -5.76 -22.22 -0.62
C LYS A 94 -6.39 -23.56 -0.29
N SER A 95 -7.53 -23.86 -0.92
CA SER A 95 -8.03 -25.23 -1.00
C SER A 95 -6.88 -26.12 -1.49
N LYS A 96 -6.46 -27.06 -0.64
CA LYS A 96 -5.59 -28.16 -1.07
C LYS A 96 -6.46 -28.99 -2.02
N LEU A 97 -6.38 -28.69 -3.31
CA LEU A 97 -6.86 -29.58 -4.35
C LEU A 97 -6.02 -30.85 -4.24
N THR A 98 -6.52 -31.83 -3.49
CA THR A 98 -6.02 -33.21 -3.51
C THR A 98 -6.36 -33.75 -4.89
N ILE A 99 -5.33 -33.89 -5.73
CA ILE A 99 -5.40 -34.62 -6.99
C ILE A 99 -5.27 -36.11 -6.68
#